data_AF-A0AA39SUZ4-F1
#
_entry.id   AF-A0AA39SUZ4-F1
#
_cell.length_a   1.000
_cell.length_b   1.000
_cell.length_c   1.000
_cell.angle_alpha   90.00
_cell.angle_beta   90.00
_cell.angle_gamma   90.00
#
_symmetry.space_group_name_H-M   'P 1'
#
loop_
_entity.id
_entity.type
_entity.pdbx_description
1 polymer ?
#
loop_
_entity_poly.entity_id
_entity_poly.type
_entity_poly.pdbx_seq_one_letter_code
_entity_poly.pdbx_strand_id
1 'polypeptide(L)'
;MVDSDWNCVVKHVYREGNRLADGLAHLGHNMKNEIMFFEDPPPQIFSIYEDDCRESLVILEYIEDTWNHNPLLPQDPYHKATARFWVKFGDDKVLPSIWNAFIKQGKELEDAIDEAIENLKLLEEQLKGKKFFGGEKIGLADLALGWLANLVPVFEAIIESLVILEYIEDTWNHNPLLPQDPYHKATARFWVKFGDDKVLPSVWSAFIKQGKEQEDAIDEAIENLKLLEEQLKGKKFFGGEKIGLADLAFGWLANLVPVFEEIIGMKIIDEERFPSLLAWMHEFSQVAIIKESWPPRDKLIIKFQAFRAI
;
A
#
# COMPACT_ATOMS: atom_id res chain seq x y z
N MET A 1 -46.00 21.72 26.13
CA MET A 1 -46.87 20.63 25.64
C MET A 1 -47.39 21.07 24.30
N VAL A 2 -46.88 20.50 23.22
CA VAL A 2 -47.46 20.65 21.88
C VAL A 2 -47.56 19.24 21.32
N ASP A 3 -48.81 18.74 21.30
CA ASP A 3 -49.23 17.65 20.42
C ASP A 3 -48.99 18.09 18.98
N SER A 4 -48.48 17.20 18.14
CA SER A 4 -48.79 17.34 16.72
C SER A 4 -48.76 15.99 16.00
N ASP A 5 -49.95 15.55 15.63
CA ASP A 5 -50.24 14.51 14.65
C ASP A 5 -49.66 14.86 13.28
N TRP A 6 -48.65 14.11 12.80
CA TRP A 6 -48.19 14.20 11.41
C TRP A 6 -47.86 12.79 10.88
N ASN A 7 -48.72 12.26 10.01
CA ASN A 7 -48.44 11.09 9.16
C ASN A 7 -48.05 11.56 7.76
N CYS A 8 -46.87 11.17 7.28
CA CYS A 8 -46.43 11.41 5.90
C CYS A 8 -46.16 10.06 5.20
N VAL A 9 -46.82 9.81 4.07
CA VAL A 9 -46.70 8.57 3.29
C VAL A 9 -45.82 8.81 2.07
N VAL A 10 -44.69 8.12 1.98
CA VAL A 10 -43.74 8.19 0.85
C VAL A 10 -43.76 6.86 0.08
N LYS A 11 -43.91 6.93 -1.25
CA LYS A 11 -43.75 5.79 -2.17
C LYS A 11 -42.62 6.09 -3.16
N HIS A 12 -41.65 5.19 -3.27
CA HIS A 12 -40.51 5.31 -4.18
C HIS A 12 -40.64 4.33 -5.36
N VAL A 13 -40.21 4.76 -6.55
CA VAL A 13 -40.18 3.97 -7.80
C VAL A 13 -38.74 3.51 -8.07
N TYR A 14 -38.55 2.22 -8.31
CA TYR A 14 -37.25 1.55 -8.45
C TYR A 14 -36.30 2.20 -9.48
N ARG A 15 -35.04 2.42 -9.09
CA ARG A 15 -33.90 2.66 -9.99
C ARG A 15 -32.70 1.86 -9.48
N GLU A 16 -32.29 0.89 -10.27
CA GLU A 16 -31.21 -0.07 -9.96
C GLU A 16 -29.89 0.66 -9.70
N GLY A 17 -29.32 0.49 -8.51
CA GLY A 17 -27.97 0.96 -8.17
C GLY A 17 -27.76 1.44 -6.74
N ASN A 18 -28.82 1.62 -5.93
CA ASN A 18 -28.71 2.08 -4.54
C ASN A 18 -29.15 0.96 -3.60
N ARG A 19 -28.18 0.19 -3.07
CA ARG A 19 -28.44 -1.01 -2.28
C ARG A 19 -29.11 -0.68 -0.93
N LEU A 20 -28.81 0.47 -0.34
CA LEU A 20 -29.52 1.01 0.82
C LEU A 20 -31.01 1.30 0.52
N ALA A 21 -31.30 1.99 -0.59
CA ALA A 21 -32.68 2.28 -0.99
C ALA A 21 -33.45 1.00 -1.35
N ASP A 22 -32.81 0.05 -2.03
CA ASP A 22 -33.37 -1.26 -2.38
C ASP A 22 -33.64 -2.11 -1.13
N GLY A 23 -32.72 -2.11 -0.16
CA GLY A 23 -32.86 -2.82 1.12
C GLY A 23 -33.98 -2.26 2.00
N LEU A 24 -34.05 -0.93 2.13
CA LEU A 24 -35.12 -0.24 2.86
C LEU A 24 -36.49 -0.47 2.20
N ALA A 25 -36.56 -0.46 0.85
CA ALA A 25 -37.78 -0.75 0.11
C ALA A 25 -38.24 -2.21 0.28
N HIS A 26 -37.32 -3.18 0.28
CA HIS A 26 -37.65 -4.59 0.50
C HIS A 26 -38.13 -4.89 1.92
N LEU A 27 -37.53 -4.24 2.92
CA LEU A 27 -37.97 -4.32 4.31
C LEU A 27 -39.36 -3.70 4.51
N GLY A 28 -39.60 -2.52 3.93
CA GLY A 28 -40.91 -1.87 3.98
C GLY A 28 -42.02 -2.68 3.29
N HIS A 29 -41.71 -3.39 2.20
CA HIS A 29 -42.70 -4.17 1.45
C HIS A 29 -43.20 -5.43 2.18
N ASN A 30 -42.40 -5.99 3.09
CA ASN A 30 -42.69 -7.23 3.81
C ASN A 30 -43.30 -7.01 5.21
N MET A 31 -43.43 -5.76 5.66
CA MET A 31 -43.98 -5.43 6.98
C MET A 31 -45.44 -5.00 6.88
N LYS A 32 -46.28 -5.55 7.77
CA LYS A 32 -47.74 -5.30 7.79
C LYS A 32 -48.14 -3.90 8.30
N ASN A 33 -47.24 -3.21 9.01
CA ASN A 33 -47.47 -1.88 9.59
C ASN A 33 -46.25 -0.97 9.36
N GLU A 34 -46.49 0.34 9.23
CA GLU A 34 -45.49 1.39 9.04
C GLU A 34 -44.56 1.51 10.27
N ILE A 35 -43.25 1.63 10.05
CA ILE A 35 -42.26 1.84 11.12
C ILE A 35 -41.58 3.18 10.90
N MET A 36 -41.60 4.03 11.93
CA MET A 36 -40.65 5.14 12.07
C MET A 36 -39.52 4.69 13.00
N PHE A 37 -38.27 4.76 12.53
CA PHE A 37 -37.10 4.43 13.33
C PHE A 37 -36.79 5.60 14.26
N PHE A 38 -37.24 5.50 15.52
CA PHE A 38 -36.95 6.52 16.53
C PHE A 38 -35.81 6.17 17.47
N GLU A 39 -35.41 4.90 17.58
CA GLU A 39 -34.26 4.49 18.40
C GLU A 39 -33.61 3.27 17.75
N ASP A 40 -32.27 3.34 17.59
CA ASP A 40 -31.32 2.39 16.99
C ASP A 40 -31.80 1.46 15.86
N PRO A 41 -31.26 1.60 14.62
CA PRO A 41 -31.68 0.76 13.51
C PRO A 41 -31.32 -0.73 13.75
N PRO A 42 -32.14 -1.67 13.23
CA PRO A 42 -31.88 -3.10 13.36
C PRO A 42 -30.45 -3.46 12.91
N PRO A 43 -29.79 -4.47 13.49
CA PRO A 43 -28.40 -4.81 13.18
C PRO A 43 -28.13 -5.08 11.68
N GLN A 44 -29.15 -5.53 10.93
CA GLN A 44 -29.04 -5.75 9.49
C GLN A 44 -28.99 -4.45 8.66
N ILE A 45 -29.51 -3.34 9.21
CA ILE A 45 -29.40 -1.99 8.62
C ILE A 45 -28.04 -1.40 8.95
N PHE A 46 -27.48 -1.69 10.12
CA PHE A 46 -26.17 -1.18 10.56
C PHE A 46 -25.04 -1.59 9.61
N SER A 47 -25.04 -2.83 9.11
CA SER A 47 -24.03 -3.27 8.12
C SER A 47 -24.18 -2.57 6.76
N ILE A 48 -25.41 -2.24 6.36
CA ILE A 48 -25.69 -1.50 5.12
C ILE A 48 -25.33 -0.01 5.30
N TYR A 49 -25.49 0.53 6.51
CA TYR A 49 -25.12 1.89 6.88
C TYR A 49 -23.59 2.08 6.94
N GLU A 50 -22.83 1.05 7.33
CA GLU A 50 -21.36 1.08 7.28
C GLU A 50 -20.80 1.00 5.86
N ASP A 51 -21.46 0.27 4.95
CA ASP A 51 -20.97 0.04 3.59
C ASP A 51 -21.38 1.12 2.56
N ASP A 52 -22.57 1.76 2.66
CA ASP A 52 -23.10 2.66 1.61
C ASP A 52 -23.18 4.16 2.01
N CYS A 53 -23.19 4.52 3.30
CA CYS A 53 -23.55 5.89 3.73
C CYS A 53 -22.39 6.90 3.83
N ARG A 54 -21.14 6.52 3.55
CA ARG A 54 -20.01 7.45 3.74
C ARG A 54 -19.79 8.43 2.58
N GLU A 55 -20.49 8.31 1.44
CA GLU A 55 -20.11 9.04 0.21
C GLU A 55 -21.24 9.73 -0.58
N SER A 56 -22.51 9.71 -0.16
CA SER A 56 -23.56 10.40 -0.93
C SER A 56 -23.76 11.85 -0.48
N LEU A 57 -23.32 12.82 -1.30
CA LEU A 57 -23.59 14.26 -1.11
C LEU A 57 -25.09 14.56 -0.89
N VAL A 58 -25.98 13.78 -1.51
CA VAL A 58 -27.43 13.91 -1.36
C VAL A 58 -27.88 13.63 0.08
N ILE A 59 -27.26 12.65 0.76
CA ILE A 59 -27.55 12.33 2.16
C ILE A 59 -27.05 13.45 3.07
N LEU A 60 -25.85 13.97 2.81
CA LEU A 60 -25.29 15.07 3.62
C LEU A 60 -26.11 16.36 3.49
N GLU A 61 -26.60 16.69 2.28
CA GLU A 61 -27.50 17.84 2.07
C GLU A 61 -28.88 17.60 2.72
N TYR A 62 -29.41 16.36 2.71
CA TYR A 62 -30.63 16.03 3.45
C TYR A 62 -30.46 16.20 4.96
N ILE A 63 -29.31 15.80 5.53
CA ILE A 63 -28.99 16.01 6.94
C ILE A 63 -28.90 17.52 7.26
N GLU A 64 -28.25 18.31 6.41
CA GLU A 64 -28.21 19.78 6.57
C GLU A 64 -29.62 20.40 6.58
N ASP A 65 -30.50 19.95 5.68
CA ASP A 65 -31.87 20.49 5.57
C ASP A 65 -32.79 20.06 6.73
N THR A 66 -32.54 18.90 7.35
CA THR A 66 -33.41 18.32 8.38
C THR A 66 -32.89 18.52 9.81
N TRP A 67 -31.58 18.68 10.00
CA TRP A 67 -30.90 18.74 11.29
C TRP A 67 -30.19 20.10 11.50
N ASN A 68 -30.98 21.18 11.59
CA ASN A 68 -30.47 22.55 11.59
C ASN A 68 -29.79 23.03 12.89
N HIS A 69 -29.81 22.24 13.97
CA HIS A 69 -29.23 22.65 15.26
C HIS A 69 -27.72 22.41 15.38
N ASN A 70 -27.13 21.68 14.42
CA ASN A 70 -25.68 21.56 14.27
C ASN A 70 -25.32 21.50 12.76
N PRO A 71 -25.33 22.65 12.07
CA PRO A 71 -25.23 22.70 10.62
C PRO A 71 -23.84 22.26 10.14
N LEU A 72 -23.82 21.45 9.08
CA LEU A 72 -22.63 21.01 8.35
C LEU A 72 -22.09 22.14 7.45
N LEU A 73 -22.95 23.05 7.03
CA LEU A 73 -22.56 24.23 6.27
C LEU A 73 -22.47 25.49 7.16
N PRO A 74 -21.51 26.38 6.86
CA PRO A 74 -21.49 27.71 7.44
C PRO A 74 -22.80 28.47 7.15
N GLN A 75 -23.22 29.33 8.09
CA GLN A 75 -24.40 30.18 7.93
C GLN A 75 -24.16 31.33 6.94
N ASP A 76 -22.91 31.79 6.86
CA ASP A 76 -22.51 32.79 5.86
C ASP A 76 -22.64 32.21 4.43
N PRO A 77 -23.38 32.87 3.52
CA PRO A 77 -23.60 32.36 2.16
C PRO A 77 -22.32 32.16 1.35
N TYR A 78 -21.30 33.00 1.54
CA TYR A 78 -20.03 32.86 0.84
C TYR A 78 -19.27 31.64 1.32
N HIS A 79 -19.13 31.45 2.64
CA HIS A 79 -18.50 30.26 3.19
C HIS A 79 -19.27 28.97 2.87
N LYS A 80 -20.61 29.03 2.78
CA LYS A 80 -21.45 27.93 2.31
C LYS A 80 -21.14 27.54 0.86
N ALA A 81 -21.03 28.53 -0.03
CA ALA A 81 -20.66 28.29 -1.43
C ALA A 81 -19.24 27.73 -1.55
N THR A 82 -18.30 28.23 -0.76
CA THR A 82 -16.92 27.73 -0.70
C THR A 82 -16.85 26.27 -0.26
N ALA A 83 -17.62 25.86 0.75
CA ALA A 83 -17.69 24.47 1.17
C ALA A 83 -18.17 23.55 0.03
N ARG A 84 -19.23 23.94 -0.68
CA ARG A 84 -19.74 23.19 -1.85
C ARG A 84 -18.76 23.16 -3.02
N PHE A 85 -18.01 24.25 -3.23
CA PHE A 85 -16.95 24.27 -4.23
C PHE A 85 -15.90 23.20 -3.95
N TRP A 86 -15.44 23.07 -2.70
CA TRP A 86 -14.42 22.08 -2.35
C TRP A 86 -14.89 20.64 -2.44
N VAL A 87 -16.16 20.38 -2.09
CA VAL A 87 -16.81 19.08 -2.36
C VAL A 87 -16.71 18.75 -3.84
N LYS A 88 -17.19 19.66 -4.70
CA LYS A 88 -17.20 19.47 -6.15
C LYS A 88 -15.79 19.36 -6.74
N PHE A 89 -14.84 20.13 -6.20
CA PHE A 89 -13.44 20.06 -6.61
C PHE A 89 -12.84 18.67 -6.29
N GLY A 90 -13.18 18.10 -5.13
CA GLY A 90 -12.85 16.72 -4.80
C GLY A 90 -13.30 15.72 -5.85
N ASP A 91 -14.59 15.77 -6.18
CA ASP A 91 -15.22 14.82 -7.10
C ASP A 91 -14.77 15.01 -8.55
N ASP A 92 -14.67 16.26 -9.03
CA ASP A 92 -14.43 16.56 -10.44
C ASP A 92 -12.95 16.63 -10.80
N LYS A 93 -12.06 16.85 -9.83
CA LYS A 93 -10.62 17.08 -10.07
C LYS A 93 -9.74 16.12 -9.30
N VAL A 94 -9.90 16.06 -7.98
CA VAL A 94 -8.98 15.30 -7.13
C VAL A 94 -9.15 13.80 -7.38
N LEU A 95 -10.38 13.28 -7.32
CA LEU A 95 -10.65 11.86 -7.51
C LEU A 95 -10.21 11.35 -8.90
N PRO A 96 -10.56 12.00 -10.03
CA PRO A 96 -10.09 11.58 -11.35
C PRO A 96 -8.57 11.66 -11.51
N SER A 97 -7.91 12.70 -10.97
CA SER A 97 -6.45 12.83 -11.09
C SER A 97 -5.73 11.72 -10.31
N ILE A 98 -6.17 11.40 -9.10
CA ILE A 98 -5.65 10.27 -8.32
C ILE A 98 -5.92 8.94 -9.04
N TRP A 99 -7.14 8.73 -9.54
CA TRP A 99 -7.47 7.52 -10.29
C TRP A 99 -6.58 7.34 -11.53
N ASN A 100 -6.35 8.41 -12.28
CA ASN A 100 -5.45 8.41 -13.43
C ASN A 100 -4.02 8.04 -13.06
N ALA A 101 -3.52 8.54 -11.92
CA ALA A 101 -2.20 8.16 -11.41
C ALA A 101 -2.11 6.66 -11.05
N PHE A 102 -3.22 6.02 -10.68
CA PHE A 102 -3.25 4.57 -10.43
C PHE A 102 -3.31 3.72 -11.69
N ILE A 103 -4.02 4.15 -12.74
CA ILE A 103 -4.29 3.30 -13.91
C ILE A 103 -3.31 3.53 -15.07
N LYS A 104 -2.68 4.70 -15.16
CA LYS A 104 -1.80 5.06 -16.29
C LYS A 104 -0.42 4.44 -16.13
N GLN A 105 0.28 4.27 -17.26
CA GLN A 105 1.62 3.66 -17.31
C GLN A 105 2.52 4.41 -18.31
N GLY A 106 3.83 4.23 -18.18
CA GLY A 106 4.81 4.83 -19.08
C GLY A 106 4.84 6.36 -18.95
N LYS A 107 5.02 7.07 -20.06
CA LYS A 107 5.19 8.54 -20.05
C LYS A 107 3.97 9.30 -19.53
N GLU A 108 2.76 8.73 -19.65
CA GLU A 108 1.54 9.38 -19.18
C GLU A 108 1.35 9.27 -17.66
N LEU A 109 2.15 8.46 -16.97
CA LEU A 109 2.12 8.33 -15.52
C LEU A 109 2.69 9.57 -14.84
N GLU A 110 3.81 10.11 -15.33
CA GLU A 110 4.46 11.29 -14.76
C GLU A 110 3.51 12.50 -14.77
N ASP A 111 2.90 12.80 -15.92
CA ASP A 111 1.92 13.88 -16.06
C ASP A 111 0.70 13.70 -15.13
N ALA A 112 0.24 12.45 -14.96
CA ALA A 112 -0.91 12.15 -14.11
C ALA A 112 -0.58 12.27 -12.61
N ILE A 113 0.64 11.91 -12.21
CA ILE A 113 1.14 12.12 -10.86
C ILE A 113 1.27 13.61 -10.57
N ASP A 114 1.84 14.39 -11.50
CA ASP A 114 2.00 15.83 -11.33
C ASP A 114 0.64 16.53 -11.19
N GLU A 115 -0.34 16.19 -12.03
CA GLU A 115 -1.72 16.69 -11.92
C GLU A 115 -2.36 16.35 -10.57
N ALA A 116 -2.19 15.11 -10.08
CA ALA A 116 -2.71 14.69 -8.79
C ALA A 116 -2.05 15.47 -7.64
N ILE A 117 -0.73 15.67 -7.69
CA ILE A 117 0.02 16.44 -6.69
C ILE A 117 -0.45 17.91 -6.67
N GLU A 118 -0.64 18.54 -7.83
CA GLU A 118 -1.13 19.92 -7.91
C GLU A 118 -2.53 20.07 -7.29
N ASN A 119 -3.45 19.15 -7.58
CA ASN A 119 -4.79 19.16 -7.00
C ASN A 119 -4.76 18.93 -5.47
N LEU A 120 -3.89 18.05 -4.98
CA LEU A 120 -3.71 17.81 -3.54
C LEU A 120 -3.12 19.03 -2.82
N LYS A 121 -2.18 19.75 -3.44
CA LYS A 121 -1.63 21.00 -2.89
C LYS A 121 -2.70 22.07 -2.70
N LEU A 122 -3.68 22.16 -3.61
CA LEU A 122 -4.80 23.09 -3.48
C LEU A 122 -5.70 22.73 -2.28
N LEU A 123 -5.93 21.45 -2.03
CA LEU A 123 -6.63 20.99 -0.82
C LEU A 123 -5.83 21.29 0.45
N GLU A 124 -4.52 21.06 0.44
CA GLU A 124 -3.63 21.36 1.56
C GLU A 124 -3.61 22.86 1.87
N GLU A 125 -3.52 23.72 0.85
CA GLU A 125 -3.57 25.17 1.02
C GLU A 125 -4.90 25.60 1.64
N GLN A 126 -6.01 24.98 1.25
CA GLN A 126 -7.31 25.28 1.85
C GLN A 126 -7.40 24.86 3.33
N LEU A 127 -6.76 23.75 3.71
CA LEU A 127 -6.66 23.27 5.09
C LEU A 127 -5.64 24.05 5.93
N LYS A 128 -4.74 24.80 5.29
CA LYS A 128 -3.61 25.44 5.97
C LYS A 128 -4.06 26.33 7.14
N GLY A 129 -3.59 25.98 8.33
CA GLY A 129 -3.90 26.69 9.57
C GLY A 129 -5.32 26.46 10.10
N LYS A 130 -6.05 25.47 9.57
CA LYS A 130 -7.38 25.04 10.02
C LYS A 130 -7.33 23.58 10.47
N LYS A 131 -8.25 23.20 11.35
CA LYS A 131 -8.41 21.80 11.78
C LYS A 131 -9.21 20.97 10.78
N PHE A 132 -10.13 21.62 10.06
CA PHE A 132 -11.06 21.07 9.08
C PHE A 132 -11.23 22.05 7.92
N PHE A 133 -11.75 21.62 6.77
CA PHE A 133 -12.05 22.49 5.63
C PHE A 133 -13.02 23.61 6.01
N GLY A 134 -13.91 23.35 6.98
CA GLY A 134 -14.80 24.32 7.62
C GLY A 134 -14.19 25.18 8.74
N GLY A 135 -12.90 25.04 9.07
CA GLY A 135 -12.21 25.76 10.15
C GLY A 135 -11.98 24.88 11.38
N GLU A 136 -12.64 25.20 12.50
CA GLU A 136 -12.48 24.50 13.79
C GLU A 136 -13.41 23.29 13.96
N LYS A 137 -14.47 23.20 13.15
CA LYS A 137 -15.48 22.14 13.20
C LYS A 137 -15.53 21.38 11.88
N ILE A 138 -15.87 20.10 11.96
CA ILE A 138 -16.18 19.24 10.80
C ILE A 138 -17.35 19.87 10.06
N GLY A 139 -17.21 20.04 8.74
CA GLY A 139 -18.27 20.52 7.86
C GLY A 139 -18.53 19.59 6.68
N LEU A 140 -19.41 20.05 5.78
CA LEU A 140 -19.83 19.28 4.59
C LEU A 140 -18.64 18.77 3.76
N ALA A 141 -17.66 19.63 3.50
CA ALA A 141 -16.47 19.27 2.71
C ALA A 141 -15.61 18.21 3.38
N ASP A 142 -15.48 18.25 4.72
CA ASP A 142 -14.70 17.25 5.47
C ASP A 142 -15.32 15.85 5.38
N LEU A 143 -16.66 15.77 5.44
CA LEU A 143 -17.38 14.51 5.33
C LEU A 143 -17.39 13.99 3.89
N ALA A 144 -17.66 14.87 2.91
CA ALA A 144 -17.70 14.49 1.51
C ALA A 144 -16.33 14.07 0.95
N LEU A 145 -15.24 14.67 1.46
CA LEU A 145 -13.86 14.30 1.11
C LEU A 145 -13.28 13.20 2.01
N GLY A 146 -14.08 12.62 2.91
CA GLY A 146 -13.63 11.60 3.86
C GLY A 146 -13.02 10.36 3.19
N TRP A 147 -13.40 10.07 1.95
CA TRP A 147 -12.79 9.02 1.12
C TRP A 147 -11.29 9.25 0.87
N LEU A 148 -10.80 10.49 0.85
CA LEU A 148 -9.36 10.78 0.78
C LEU A 148 -8.63 10.17 1.97
N ALA A 149 -9.21 10.25 3.17
CA ALA A 149 -8.65 9.65 4.37
C ALA A 149 -8.70 8.11 4.35
N ASN A 150 -9.53 7.49 3.50
CA ASN A 150 -9.53 6.04 3.25
C ASN A 150 -8.60 5.64 2.09
N LEU A 151 -8.21 6.57 1.23
CA LEU A 151 -7.04 6.40 0.37
C LEU A 151 -5.74 6.54 1.18
N VAL A 152 -5.72 7.29 2.29
CA VAL A 152 -4.56 7.37 3.22
C VAL A 152 -4.10 6.02 3.78
N PRO A 153 -4.94 5.01 4.11
CA PRO A 153 -4.43 3.67 4.42
C PRO A 153 -3.82 2.92 3.23
N VAL A 154 -4.10 3.33 1.97
CA VAL A 154 -3.28 2.93 0.81
C VAL A 154 -1.91 3.63 0.84
N PHE A 155 -1.82 4.79 1.49
CA PHE A 155 -0.57 5.50 1.82
C PHE A 155 0.05 5.09 3.19
N GLU A 156 -0.62 4.30 4.04
CA GLU A 156 0.01 3.47 5.08
C GLU A 156 0.70 2.25 4.44
N ALA A 157 1.20 2.42 3.22
CA ALA A 157 2.11 1.50 2.61
C ALA A 157 3.37 1.46 3.47
N ILE A 158 3.63 0.32 4.08
CA ILE A 158 4.95 0.01 4.58
C ILE A 158 5.83 -0.17 3.33
N ILE A 159 6.56 0.89 3.00
CA ILE A 159 7.58 0.89 1.95
C ILE A 159 8.91 0.45 2.56
N GLU A 160 9.84 0.01 1.71
CA GLU A 160 11.08 -0.71 2.08
C GLU A 160 10.87 -2.18 2.44
N SER A 161 11.47 -3.07 1.67
CA SER A 161 11.34 -4.53 1.83
C SER A 161 11.74 -5.01 3.22
N LEU A 162 12.76 -4.40 3.83
CA LEU A 162 13.23 -4.76 5.16
C LEU A 162 12.26 -4.32 6.27
N VAL A 163 11.60 -3.16 6.11
CA VAL A 163 10.60 -2.67 7.06
C VAL A 163 9.34 -3.52 6.97
N ILE A 164 8.95 -3.94 5.76
CA ILE A 164 7.86 -4.92 5.57
C ILE A 164 8.16 -6.22 6.31
N LEU A 165 9.39 -6.75 6.22
CA LEU A 165 9.75 -7.99 6.90
C LEU A 165 9.75 -7.85 8.43
N GLU A 166 10.18 -6.71 8.98
CA GLU A 166 10.10 -6.43 10.43
C GLU A 166 8.64 -6.28 10.89
N TYR A 167 7.78 -5.65 10.09
CA TYR A 167 6.33 -5.59 10.37
C TYR A 167 5.69 -6.98 10.37
N ILE A 168 6.07 -7.85 9.41
CA ILE A 168 5.60 -9.23 9.36
C ILE A 168 6.02 -9.99 10.63
N GLU A 169 7.28 -9.84 11.05
CA GLU A 169 7.81 -10.46 12.26
C GLU A 169 7.06 -10.02 13.53
N ASP A 170 6.77 -8.72 13.65
CA ASP A 170 6.06 -8.18 14.82
C ASP A 170 4.57 -8.55 14.84
N THR A 171 3.96 -8.76 13.67
CA THR A 171 2.52 -9.02 13.52
C THR A 171 2.18 -10.51 13.64
N TRP A 172 2.97 -11.40 13.05
CA TRP A 172 2.66 -12.83 12.95
C TRP A 172 3.67 -13.72 13.69
N ASN A 173 3.39 -13.99 14.96
CA ASN A 173 4.27 -14.73 15.87
C ASN A 173 4.30 -16.27 15.71
N HIS A 174 3.50 -16.85 14.81
CA HIS A 174 3.36 -18.30 14.68
C HIS A 174 4.50 -18.96 13.89
N ASN A 175 5.23 -18.19 13.07
CA ASN A 175 6.40 -18.64 12.31
C ASN A 175 7.47 -17.51 12.30
N PRO A 176 8.17 -17.29 13.42
CA PRO A 176 9.11 -16.17 13.53
C PRO A 176 10.30 -16.36 12.58
N LEU A 177 10.61 -15.29 11.83
CA LEU A 177 11.78 -15.14 10.97
C LEU A 177 13.05 -14.83 11.79
N LEU A 178 12.89 -14.25 12.98
CA LEU A 178 13.99 -13.96 13.90
C LEU A 178 14.10 -15.00 15.03
N PRO A 179 15.33 -15.31 15.47
CA PRO A 179 15.53 -16.06 16.71
C PRO A 179 14.94 -15.34 17.93
N GLN A 180 14.50 -16.11 18.93
CA GLN A 180 14.00 -15.57 20.19
C GLN A 180 15.12 -15.01 21.08
N ASP A 181 16.30 -15.62 21.01
CA ASP A 181 17.48 -15.15 21.73
C ASP A 181 17.90 -13.75 21.23
N PRO A 182 18.05 -12.75 22.13
CA PRO A 182 18.37 -11.37 21.73
C PRO A 182 19.68 -11.22 20.97
N TYR A 183 20.70 -12.02 21.32
CA TYR A 183 21.99 -11.97 20.64
C TYR A 183 21.85 -12.50 19.21
N HIS A 184 21.25 -13.67 19.02
CA HIS A 184 21.01 -14.22 17.69
C HIS A 184 20.07 -13.34 16.84
N LYS A 185 19.10 -12.66 17.46
CA LYS A 185 18.26 -11.66 16.79
C LYS A 185 19.09 -10.48 16.27
N ALA A 186 19.98 -9.94 17.10
CA ALA A 186 20.88 -8.87 16.70
C ALA A 186 21.86 -9.32 15.59
N THR A 187 22.35 -10.55 15.66
CA THR A 187 23.18 -11.14 14.60
C THR A 187 22.43 -11.23 13.27
N ALA A 188 21.18 -11.69 13.27
CA ALA A 188 20.37 -11.76 12.04
C ALA A 188 20.18 -10.37 11.40
N ARG A 189 19.83 -9.35 12.21
CA ARG A 189 19.70 -7.97 11.75
C ARG A 189 21.01 -7.38 11.24
N PHE A 190 22.14 -7.72 11.86
CA PHE A 190 23.46 -7.32 11.37
C PHE A 190 23.71 -7.84 9.95
N TRP A 191 23.41 -9.11 9.68
CA TRP A 191 23.62 -9.69 8.35
C TRP A 191 22.68 -9.11 7.29
N VAL A 192 21.43 -8.86 7.65
CA VAL A 192 20.48 -8.15 6.79
C VAL A 192 21.04 -6.78 6.40
N LYS A 193 21.49 -5.99 7.38
CA LYS A 193 22.09 -4.69 7.14
C LYS A 193 23.38 -4.77 6.33
N PHE A 194 24.23 -5.75 6.60
CA PHE A 194 25.45 -5.99 5.81
C PHE A 194 25.11 -6.31 4.35
N GLY A 195 24.05 -7.06 4.11
CA GLY A 195 23.55 -7.34 2.76
C GLY A 195 23.17 -6.08 1.99
N ASP A 196 22.43 -5.19 2.65
CA ASP A 196 21.96 -3.94 2.05
C ASP A 196 23.09 -2.90 1.88
N ASP A 197 23.94 -2.73 2.89
CA ASP A 197 25.01 -1.72 2.90
C ASP A 197 26.24 -2.12 2.07
N LYS A 198 26.50 -3.43 1.87
CA LYS A 198 27.76 -3.93 1.29
C LYS A 198 27.56 -4.89 0.13
N VAL A 199 26.79 -5.95 0.32
CA VAL A 199 26.68 -7.02 -0.70
C VAL A 199 25.93 -6.52 -1.94
N LEU A 200 24.76 -5.90 -1.76
CA LEU A 200 23.97 -5.40 -2.88
C LEU A 200 24.72 -4.31 -3.67
N PRO A 201 25.29 -3.27 -3.05
CA PRO A 201 26.06 -2.26 -3.77
C PRO A 201 27.27 -2.81 -4.52
N SER A 202 28.01 -3.75 -3.92
CA SER A 202 29.22 -4.31 -4.55
C SER A 202 28.88 -5.23 -5.72
N VAL A 203 27.89 -6.14 -5.56
CA VAL A 203 27.40 -6.99 -6.65
C VAL A 203 26.78 -6.16 -7.78
N TRP A 204 26.01 -5.12 -7.43
CA TRP A 204 25.43 -4.22 -8.43
C TRP A 204 26.52 -3.46 -9.20
N SER A 205 27.56 -2.98 -8.51
CA SER A 205 28.71 -2.32 -9.13
C SER A 205 29.47 -3.25 -10.07
N ALA A 206 29.69 -4.50 -9.67
CA ALA A 206 30.31 -5.53 -10.51
C ALA A 206 29.49 -5.83 -11.78
N PHE A 207 28.18 -5.63 -11.73
CA PHE A 207 27.28 -5.79 -12.87
C PHE A 207 27.28 -4.57 -13.82
N ILE A 208 27.08 -3.37 -13.30
CA ILE A 208 26.88 -2.16 -14.15
C ILE A 208 28.18 -1.60 -14.73
N LYS A 209 29.31 -1.71 -14.00
CA LYS A 209 30.59 -1.15 -14.45
C LYS A 209 31.18 -1.95 -15.60
N GLN A 210 32.13 -1.35 -16.31
CA GLN A 210 32.80 -1.94 -17.48
C GLN A 210 34.31 -1.72 -17.42
N GLY A 211 35.07 -2.58 -18.08
CA GLY A 211 36.53 -2.48 -18.16
C GLY A 211 37.20 -2.62 -16.77
N LYS A 212 38.21 -1.78 -16.51
CA LYS A 212 39.02 -1.90 -15.28
C LYS A 212 38.21 -1.69 -14.00
N GLU A 213 37.26 -0.76 -14.02
CA GLU A 213 36.40 -0.52 -12.85
C GLU A 213 35.47 -1.69 -12.55
N GLN A 214 35.15 -2.51 -13.56
CA GLN A 214 34.38 -3.73 -13.36
C GLN A 214 35.22 -4.76 -12.62
N GLU A 215 36.47 -4.97 -13.03
CA GLU A 215 37.39 -5.91 -12.36
C GLU A 215 37.54 -5.58 -10.88
N ASP A 216 37.79 -4.31 -10.56
CA ASP A 216 37.97 -3.86 -9.18
C ASP A 216 36.67 -4.02 -8.36
N ALA A 217 35.49 -3.81 -8.98
CA ALA A 217 34.20 -4.03 -8.33
C ALA A 217 33.87 -5.51 -8.15
N ILE A 218 34.31 -6.38 -9.06
CA ILE A 218 34.18 -7.84 -8.94
C ILE A 218 35.01 -8.33 -7.74
N ASP A 219 36.24 -7.83 -7.59
CA ASP A 219 37.09 -8.17 -6.44
C ASP A 219 36.42 -7.75 -5.12
N GLU A 220 35.86 -6.54 -5.05
CA GLU A 220 35.10 -6.08 -3.88
C GLU A 220 33.87 -6.96 -3.60
N ALA A 221 33.11 -7.31 -4.64
CA ALA A 221 31.95 -8.21 -4.50
C ALA A 221 32.37 -9.59 -3.98
N ILE A 222 33.47 -10.15 -4.48
CA ILE A 222 34.02 -11.43 -4.04
C ILE A 222 34.39 -11.38 -2.55
N GLU A 223 35.04 -10.31 -2.08
CA GLU A 223 35.40 -10.18 -0.66
C GLU A 223 34.17 -10.13 0.26
N ASN A 224 33.11 -9.42 -0.14
CA ASN A 224 31.86 -9.40 0.62
C ASN A 224 31.14 -10.75 0.59
N LEU A 225 31.13 -11.44 -0.57
CA LEU A 225 30.51 -12.77 -0.71
C LEU A 225 31.25 -13.83 0.10
N LYS A 226 32.59 -13.72 0.28
CA LYS A 226 33.36 -14.64 1.14
C LYS A 226 32.91 -14.58 2.60
N LEU A 227 32.48 -13.41 3.08
CA LEU A 227 31.93 -13.27 4.42
C LEU A 227 30.58 -13.98 4.55
N LEU A 228 29.74 -13.96 3.51
CA LEU A 228 28.50 -14.72 3.49
C LEU A 228 28.73 -16.24 3.43
N GLU A 229 29.70 -16.68 2.64
CA GLU A 229 30.11 -18.08 2.55
C GLU A 229 30.52 -18.64 3.92
N GLU A 230 31.41 -17.94 4.63
CA GLU A 230 31.83 -18.38 5.97
C GLU A 230 30.66 -18.37 6.95
N GLN A 231 29.72 -17.43 6.82
CA GLN A 231 28.53 -17.38 7.66
C GLN A 231 27.54 -18.53 7.39
N LEU A 232 27.45 -19.02 6.15
CA LEU A 232 26.61 -20.15 5.74
C LEU A 232 27.24 -21.50 6.03
N LYS A 233 28.56 -21.56 6.22
CA LYS A 233 29.30 -22.81 6.39
C LYS A 233 28.70 -23.70 7.47
N GLY A 234 28.33 -24.92 7.06
CA GLY A 234 27.70 -25.91 7.94
C GLY A 234 26.23 -25.66 8.28
N LYS A 235 25.57 -24.70 7.61
CA LYS A 235 24.14 -24.40 7.77
C LYS A 235 23.40 -24.62 6.46
N LYS A 236 22.11 -24.96 6.56
CA LYS A 236 21.22 -25.05 5.40
C LYS A 236 20.75 -23.67 4.92
N PHE A 237 20.40 -22.82 5.88
CA PHE A 237 19.92 -21.45 5.70
C PHE A 237 20.70 -20.50 6.62
N PHE A 238 20.69 -19.19 6.35
CA PHE A 238 21.25 -18.21 7.29
C PHE A 238 20.53 -18.25 8.65
N GLY A 239 19.23 -18.59 8.65
CA GLY A 239 18.44 -18.91 9.84
C GLY A 239 18.73 -20.28 10.49
N GLY A 240 19.68 -21.06 9.97
CA GLY A 240 20.02 -22.40 10.45
C GLY A 240 19.30 -23.49 9.67
N GLU A 241 18.35 -24.17 10.30
CA GLU A 241 17.57 -25.27 9.68
C GLU A 241 16.34 -24.79 8.92
N LYS A 242 15.91 -23.55 9.16
CA LYS A 242 14.73 -22.93 8.55
C LYS A 242 15.12 -21.58 7.94
N ILE A 243 14.33 -21.15 6.96
CA ILE A 243 14.40 -19.79 6.40
C ILE A 243 14.18 -18.79 7.53
N GLY A 244 15.11 -17.86 7.71
CA GLY A 244 15.00 -16.72 8.61
C GLY A 244 15.03 -15.39 7.85
N LEU A 245 15.07 -14.30 8.62
CA LEU A 245 15.06 -12.94 8.06
C LEU A 245 16.19 -12.69 7.05
N ALA A 246 17.40 -13.14 7.37
CA ALA A 246 18.57 -12.98 6.50
C ALA A 246 18.41 -13.75 5.17
N ASP A 247 17.78 -14.92 5.18
CA ASP A 247 17.53 -15.69 3.94
C ASP A 247 16.62 -14.93 2.99
N LEU A 248 15.57 -14.28 3.50
CA LEU A 248 14.68 -13.45 2.69
C LEU A 248 15.38 -12.19 2.18
N ALA A 249 16.19 -11.55 3.02
CA ALA A 249 16.97 -10.36 2.63
C ALA A 249 18.01 -10.67 1.55
N PHE A 250 18.63 -11.86 1.59
CA PHE A 250 19.60 -12.30 0.59
C PHE A 250 18.96 -13.01 -0.61
N GLY A 251 17.67 -13.34 -0.56
CA GLY A 251 17.01 -14.20 -1.54
C GLY A 251 17.12 -13.73 -3.00
N TRP A 252 17.31 -12.43 -3.22
CA TRP A 252 17.58 -11.88 -4.55
C TRP A 252 18.86 -12.43 -5.19
N LEU A 253 19.86 -12.86 -4.40
CA LEU A 253 21.09 -13.48 -4.91
C LEU A 253 20.77 -14.73 -5.75
N ALA A 254 19.87 -15.59 -5.25
CA ALA A 254 19.50 -16.84 -5.91
C ALA A 254 18.84 -16.64 -7.29
N ASN A 255 18.22 -15.47 -7.52
CA ASN A 255 17.50 -15.18 -8.76
C ASN A 255 18.25 -14.23 -9.69
N LEU A 256 18.84 -13.14 -9.15
CA LEU A 256 19.43 -12.08 -9.97
C LEU A 256 20.89 -12.34 -10.32
N VAL A 257 21.71 -12.92 -9.42
CA VAL A 257 23.13 -13.16 -9.73
C VAL A 257 23.28 -14.08 -10.94
N PRO A 258 22.54 -15.20 -11.07
CA PRO A 258 22.61 -16.02 -12.29
C PRO A 258 22.18 -15.29 -13.57
N VAL A 259 21.34 -14.25 -13.47
CA VAL A 259 20.96 -13.40 -14.62
C VAL A 259 22.09 -12.44 -14.96
N PHE A 260 22.71 -11.81 -13.94
CA PHE A 260 23.86 -10.92 -14.14
C PHE A 260 25.03 -11.67 -14.76
N GLU A 261 25.38 -12.86 -14.23
CA GLU A 261 26.44 -13.71 -14.75
C GLU A 261 26.26 -14.08 -16.22
N GLU A 262 25.01 -14.36 -16.63
CA GLU A 262 24.66 -14.64 -18.03
C GLU A 262 24.87 -13.42 -18.92
N ILE A 263 24.43 -12.25 -18.48
CA ILE A 263 24.57 -10.98 -19.22
C ILE A 263 26.05 -10.56 -19.35
N ILE A 264 26.84 -10.74 -18.29
CA ILE A 264 28.26 -10.36 -18.30
C ILE A 264 29.17 -11.45 -18.89
N GLY A 265 28.67 -12.68 -19.03
CA GLY A 265 29.44 -13.83 -19.54
C GLY A 265 30.52 -14.33 -18.57
N MET A 266 30.37 -14.09 -17.26
CA MET A 266 31.37 -14.41 -16.24
C MET A 266 30.69 -14.87 -14.95
N LYS A 267 31.29 -15.87 -14.30
CA LYS A 267 30.85 -16.37 -12.99
C LYS A 267 31.44 -15.57 -11.83
N ILE A 268 30.57 -15.02 -11.00
CA ILE A 268 30.92 -14.35 -9.74
C ILE A 268 30.85 -15.36 -8.59
N ILE A 269 29.83 -16.23 -8.59
CA ILE A 269 29.64 -17.28 -7.59
C ILE A 269 29.88 -18.64 -8.27
N ASP A 270 30.90 -19.38 -7.82
CA ASP A 270 31.23 -20.72 -8.31
C ASP A 270 31.49 -21.70 -7.17
N GLU A 271 31.56 -22.98 -7.52
CA GLU A 271 31.66 -24.11 -6.59
C GLU A 271 33.02 -24.17 -5.88
N GLU A 272 34.08 -23.63 -6.48
CA GLU A 272 35.42 -23.63 -5.88
C GLU A 272 35.51 -22.60 -4.75
N ARG A 273 34.95 -21.41 -4.96
CA ARG A 273 35.03 -20.27 -4.02
C ARG A 273 33.87 -20.22 -3.03
N PHE A 274 32.68 -20.65 -3.46
CA PHE A 274 31.42 -20.41 -2.74
C PHE A 274 30.48 -21.64 -2.71
N PRO A 275 30.96 -22.82 -2.25
CA PRO A 275 30.16 -24.04 -2.26
C PRO A 275 28.93 -23.96 -1.36
N SER A 276 29.02 -23.32 -0.18
CA SER A 276 27.89 -23.22 0.76
C SER A 276 26.83 -22.25 0.24
N LEU A 277 27.26 -21.12 -0.34
CA LEU A 277 26.36 -20.13 -0.93
C LEU A 277 25.63 -20.70 -2.15
N LEU A 278 26.30 -21.47 -3.00
CA LEU A 278 25.64 -22.16 -4.12
C LEU A 278 24.62 -23.20 -3.64
N ALA A 279 24.99 -24.01 -2.65
CA ALA A 279 24.07 -24.98 -2.06
C ALA A 279 22.84 -24.27 -1.46
N TRP A 280 23.05 -23.17 -0.75
CA TRP A 280 21.98 -22.34 -0.22
C TRP A 280 21.09 -21.73 -1.32
N MET A 281 21.68 -21.14 -2.38
CA MET A 281 20.93 -20.58 -3.51
C MET A 281 20.03 -21.64 -4.15
N HIS A 282 20.55 -22.86 -4.32
CA HIS A 282 19.78 -23.99 -4.84
C HIS A 282 18.64 -24.35 -3.89
N GLU A 283 18.91 -24.64 -2.63
CA GLU A 283 17.89 -25.03 -1.64
C GLU A 283 16.80 -23.96 -1.46
N PHE A 284 17.20 -22.68 -1.36
CA PHE A 284 16.29 -21.54 -1.23
C PHE A 284 15.36 -21.44 -2.44
N SER A 285 15.90 -21.59 -3.66
CA SER A 285 15.11 -21.52 -4.90
C SER A 285 14.08 -22.65 -5.06
N GLN A 286 14.28 -23.79 -4.41
CA GLN A 286 13.38 -24.95 -4.49
C GLN A 286 12.25 -24.93 -3.45
N VAL A 287 12.26 -24.01 -2.50
CA VAL A 287 11.16 -23.84 -1.55
C VAL A 287 9.90 -23.44 -2.32
N ALA A 288 8.81 -24.19 -2.17
CA ALA A 288 7.62 -24.10 -3.04
C ALA A 288 7.11 -22.66 -3.22
N ILE A 289 6.89 -21.93 -2.13
CA ILE A 289 6.39 -20.55 -2.18
C ILE A 289 7.35 -19.57 -2.86
N ILE A 290 8.66 -19.80 -2.71
CA ILE A 290 9.69 -18.98 -3.35
C ILE A 290 9.74 -19.29 -4.85
N LYS A 291 9.72 -20.58 -5.22
CA LYS A 291 9.74 -21.05 -6.60
C LYS A 291 8.59 -20.49 -7.43
N GLU A 292 7.40 -20.37 -6.83
CA GLU A 292 6.19 -19.83 -7.47
C GLU A 292 6.20 -18.31 -7.56
N SER A 293 7.02 -17.63 -6.76
CA SER A 293 7.09 -16.16 -6.68
C SER A 293 8.05 -15.51 -7.69
N TRP A 294 8.89 -16.29 -8.36
CA TRP A 294 9.94 -15.74 -9.22
C TRP A 294 9.39 -15.05 -10.47
N PRO A 295 9.90 -13.86 -10.83
CA PRO A 295 9.56 -13.24 -12.09
C PRO A 295 10.12 -14.05 -13.27
N PRO A 296 9.50 -13.98 -14.47
CA PRO A 296 9.99 -14.70 -15.64
C PRO A 296 11.43 -14.29 -16.00
N ARG A 297 12.32 -15.28 -16.13
CA ARG A 297 13.77 -15.06 -16.37
C ARG A 297 14.04 -14.21 -17.62
N ASP A 298 13.35 -14.49 -18.73
CA ASP A 298 13.54 -13.75 -19.99
C ASP A 298 13.26 -12.25 -19.84
N LYS A 299 12.26 -11.89 -19.01
CA LYS A 299 11.95 -10.48 -18.71
C LYS A 299 13.03 -9.82 -17.88
N LEU A 300 13.65 -10.55 -16.94
CA LEU A 300 14.78 -10.04 -16.17
C LEU A 300 16.00 -9.79 -17.05
N ILE A 301 16.32 -10.74 -17.94
CA ILE A 301 17.43 -10.60 -18.89
C ILE A 301 17.25 -9.33 -19.72
N ILE A 302 16.09 -9.15 -20.36
CA ILE A 302 15.79 -7.96 -21.18
C ILE A 302 15.93 -6.68 -20.35
N LYS A 303 15.36 -6.65 -19.14
CA LYS A 303 15.41 -5.49 -18.24
C LYS A 303 16.86 -5.11 -17.90
N PHE A 304 17.66 -6.07 -17.46
CA PHE A 304 19.02 -5.79 -16.97
C PHE A 304 20.03 -5.57 -18.10
N GLN A 305 19.81 -6.16 -19.28
CA GLN A 305 20.56 -5.78 -20.49
C GLN A 305 20.35 -4.30 -20.82
N ALA A 306 19.12 -3.79 -20.71
CA ALA A 306 18.83 -2.38 -20.94
C ALA A 306 19.52 -1.46 -19.92
N PHE A 307 19.57 -1.85 -18.64
CA PHE A 307 20.29 -1.09 -17.60
C PHE A 307 21.78 -0.94 -17.86
N ARG A 308 22.41 -1.94 -18.50
CA ARG A 308 23.84 -1.93 -18.78
C ARG A 308 24.21 -1.22 -20.08
N ALA A 309 23.22 -0.92 -20.92
CA ALA A 309 23.39 -0.22 -22.18
C ALA A 309 23.37 1.32 -22.05
N ILE A 310 23.01 1.82 -20.85
CA ILE A 310 23.01 3.24 -20.46
C ILE A 310 24.34 3.57 -19.79
#